data_AF-A0A660UVL1-F1
#
_entry.id   AF-A0A660UVL1-F1
#
_cell.length_a   1.000
_cell.length_b   1.000
_cell.length_c   1.000
_cell.angle_alpha   90.00
_cell.angle_beta   90.00
_cell.angle_gamma   90.00
#
_symmetry.space_group_name_H-M   'P 1'
#
loop_
_entity.id
_entity.type
_entity.pdbx_description
1 polymer ?
#
loop_
_entity_poly.entity_id
_entity_poly.type
_entity_poly.pdbx_seq_one_letter_code
_entity_poly.pdbx_strand_id
1 'polypeptide(L)'
;MLANGVVDMKFNEAGRQKFSAALIIVLCLLGLLSVGCPKSGDLPAGKAAGSEAKENKSEMKSEFEEKELEAAQNQEIVFTSALAQRGWYPADAGAMNSQITGFFKQAEVKTKTDVIGLILPHAGYRYSGQTAAYGVKTAAKHYKRIVVIGPSHYARMPGEFSVPEVTHYSTPLGLVPLDTQFIAKLKTNPMFRTIGQAHQYEHSVQIEVPLLQYGRADFELVPIVAGQCSLQQIKSAAATLLSLVDNDTLVVASSDFVHYGPNYDYTPFKENIPDQIKKLDMGAFEHIANLDPKGFLEYKRKTGATICGYIPIAILLTMCPESTKAELIKYTTSGEILGDFSNSVSYLAVAFSGKWNQENPMEEENQITKLSPADKEKLLKLARRSLEFYLKEKKTPTPSDVGVEVTDAMKREGAAFVTLKKHRMLRGCIGDIIPRGPLYESVIRNAVNAGVNDYRFPPVTGAESDELVFEISALTVPKQIASPDQIRIGTDGVILRKQGRSAVFLPQVAPEQGWNVNQMLSHLSVKAGLSPEAWKQDAEFLTFQADVFGEHE
;
A
#
# COMPACT_ATOMS: atom_id res chain seq x y z
N MET A 1 15.91 -51.73 -6.71
CA MET A 1 14.84 -52.12 -7.65
C MET A 1 13.88 -50.94 -7.69
N LEU A 2 13.68 -50.18 -8.76
CA LEU A 2 13.77 -50.45 -10.19
C LEU A 2 14.47 -49.27 -10.91
N ALA A 3 15.09 -49.60 -12.04
CA ALA A 3 16.03 -48.79 -12.78
C ALA A 3 15.36 -47.86 -13.81
N ASN A 4 16.05 -46.74 -14.06
CA ASN A 4 15.84 -45.80 -15.16
C ASN A 4 16.04 -46.47 -16.52
N GLY A 5 15.05 -46.35 -17.41
CA GLY A 5 15.14 -46.71 -18.82
C GLY A 5 14.93 -45.48 -19.70
N VAL A 6 15.97 -45.13 -20.46
CA VAL A 6 15.96 -44.12 -21.52
C VAL A 6 15.24 -44.71 -22.75
N VAL A 7 14.27 -43.99 -23.32
CA VAL A 7 13.66 -44.33 -24.60
C VAL A 7 14.16 -43.38 -25.67
N ASP A 8 14.73 -43.99 -26.70
CA ASP A 8 15.28 -43.44 -27.93
C ASP A 8 14.15 -43.13 -28.93
N MET A 9 14.06 -41.91 -29.47
CA MET A 9 13.12 -41.56 -30.55
C MET A 9 13.89 -41.17 -31.81
N LYS A 10 13.89 -42.08 -32.79
CA LYS A 10 14.27 -41.82 -34.18
C LYS A 10 13.16 -41.04 -34.89
N PHE A 11 13.50 -39.92 -35.52
CA PHE A 11 12.59 -39.21 -36.43
C PHE A 11 12.79 -39.65 -37.89
N ASN A 12 11.65 -39.86 -38.56
CA ASN A 12 11.52 -40.30 -39.95
C ASN A 12 11.45 -39.11 -40.92
N GLU A 13 11.75 -39.36 -42.20
CA GLU A 13 12.23 -38.41 -43.21
C GLU A 13 11.20 -37.43 -43.85
N ALA A 14 10.13 -37.05 -43.15
CA ALA A 14 9.03 -36.23 -43.71
C ALA A 14 8.74 -34.92 -42.95
N GLY A 15 9.78 -34.23 -42.46
CA GLY A 15 9.65 -33.01 -41.64
C GLY A 15 10.63 -31.88 -41.97
N ARG A 16 11.20 -31.82 -43.18
CA ARG A 16 12.03 -30.67 -43.59
C ARG A 16 11.14 -29.59 -44.20
N GLN A 17 10.71 -28.62 -43.39
CA GLN A 17 10.71 -27.19 -43.75
C GLN A 17 10.25 -26.32 -42.58
N LYS A 18 10.93 -25.18 -42.43
CA LYS A 18 10.79 -24.12 -41.42
C LYS A 18 11.50 -24.35 -40.08
N PHE A 19 12.82 -24.51 -40.17
CA PHE A 19 13.68 -23.83 -39.20
C PHE A 19 14.30 -22.63 -39.90
N SER A 20 14.21 -21.45 -39.27
CA SER A 20 14.91 -20.25 -39.74
C SER A 20 16.40 -20.56 -39.82
N ALA A 21 17.09 -20.01 -40.84
CA ALA A 21 18.54 -20.15 -40.98
C ALA A 21 19.30 -19.77 -39.69
N ALA A 22 18.71 -18.88 -38.88
CA ALA A 22 19.21 -18.51 -37.55
C ALA A 22 19.25 -19.70 -36.56
N LEU A 23 18.24 -20.57 -36.53
CA LEU A 23 18.17 -21.67 -35.57
C LEU A 23 19.17 -22.79 -35.89
N ILE A 24 19.49 -22.99 -37.17
CA ILE A 24 20.50 -23.97 -37.61
C ILE A 24 21.90 -23.50 -37.21
N ILE A 25 22.17 -22.19 -37.28
CA ILE A 25 23.44 -21.58 -36.87
C ILE A 25 23.61 -21.67 -35.34
N VAL A 26 22.54 -21.43 -34.58
CA VAL A 26 22.52 -21.54 -33.11
C VAL A 26 22.82 -22.98 -32.65
N LEU A 27 22.20 -23.98 -33.27
CA LEU A 27 22.43 -25.39 -32.92
C LEU A 27 23.84 -25.89 -33.32
N CYS A 28 24.46 -25.32 -34.36
CA CYS A 28 25.85 -25.62 -34.72
C CYS A 28 26.85 -24.94 -33.77
N LEU A 29 26.57 -23.71 -33.30
CA LEU A 29 27.42 -22.98 -32.34
C LEU A 29 27.35 -23.55 -30.91
N LEU A 30 26.25 -24.20 -30.55
CA LEU A 30 26.06 -24.89 -29.27
C LEU A 30 26.54 -26.36 -29.28
N GLY A 31 27.04 -26.87 -30.41
CA GLY A 31 27.53 -28.25 -30.53
C GLY A 31 26.43 -29.32 -30.51
N LEU A 32 25.16 -28.93 -30.67
CA LEU A 32 23.98 -29.80 -30.57
C LEU A 32 23.58 -30.41 -31.93
N LEU A 33 24.20 -29.98 -33.03
CA LEU A 33 24.08 -30.59 -34.36
C LEU A 33 25.47 -30.77 -35.00
N SER A 34 25.78 -32.00 -35.42
CA SER A 34 26.95 -32.33 -36.24
C SER A 34 26.51 -32.43 -37.71
N VAL A 35 26.67 -31.36 -38.49
CA VAL A 35 26.56 -31.44 -39.95
C VAL A 35 27.95 -31.75 -40.49
N GLY A 36 28.19 -33.01 -40.88
CA GLY A 36 29.46 -33.42 -41.47
C GLY A 36 29.69 -32.67 -42.78
N CYS A 37 30.77 -31.90 -42.84
CA CYS A 37 31.30 -31.40 -44.11
C CYS A 37 32.58 -32.16 -44.51
N PRO A 38 32.78 -32.40 -45.82
CA PRO A 38 33.78 -33.32 -46.33
C PRO A 38 35.21 -32.79 -46.21
N LYS A 39 36.14 -33.74 -46.35
CA LYS A 39 37.57 -33.67 -46.04
C LYS A 39 38.36 -32.55 -46.72
N SER A 40 39.35 -32.11 -45.94
CA SER A 40 40.58 -31.36 -46.21
C SER A 40 41.22 -31.47 -47.59
N GLY A 41 41.74 -30.33 -48.08
CA GLY A 41 42.80 -30.24 -49.09
C GLY A 41 43.32 -28.81 -49.25
N ASP A 42 44.59 -28.61 -48.87
CA ASP A 42 45.56 -27.56 -49.26
C ASP A 42 45.25 -26.06 -49.04
N LEU A 43 46.09 -25.40 -48.21
CA LEU A 43 46.86 -24.17 -48.51
C LEU A 43 47.72 -23.74 -47.28
N PRO A 44 48.83 -23.00 -47.48
CA PRO A 44 50.04 -23.08 -46.65
C PRO A 44 50.12 -22.07 -45.49
N ALA A 45 51.07 -22.36 -44.61
CA ALA A 45 51.41 -21.63 -43.39
C ALA A 45 51.51 -20.09 -43.56
N GLY A 46 50.74 -19.37 -42.74
CA GLY A 46 50.81 -17.92 -42.54
C GLY A 46 50.66 -17.59 -41.06
N LYS A 47 51.53 -16.70 -40.59
CA LYS A 47 51.84 -16.37 -39.20
C LYS A 47 50.67 -15.81 -38.37
N ALA A 48 50.67 -16.18 -37.09
CA ALA A 48 50.22 -15.44 -35.91
C ALA A 48 49.15 -14.34 -36.09
N ALA A 49 47.91 -14.66 -35.71
CA ALA A 49 46.90 -13.72 -35.22
C ALA A 49 45.98 -14.46 -34.23
N GLY A 50 46.52 -14.79 -33.06
CA GLY A 50 45.85 -15.57 -32.02
C GLY A 50 45.58 -14.72 -30.77
N SER A 51 44.75 -13.69 -30.90
CA SER A 51 44.08 -13.06 -29.74
C SER A 51 42.85 -12.24 -30.15
N GLU A 52 42.87 -11.57 -31.31
CA GLU A 52 41.77 -10.68 -31.73
C GLU A 52 40.51 -11.41 -32.26
N ALA A 53 40.61 -12.65 -32.72
CA ALA A 53 39.46 -13.38 -33.28
C ALA A 53 38.56 -14.09 -32.24
N LYS A 54 38.99 -14.16 -30.98
CA LYS A 54 38.20 -14.74 -29.87
C LYS A 54 37.42 -13.67 -29.10
N GLU A 55 37.98 -12.48 -28.93
CA GLU A 55 37.27 -11.33 -28.34
C GLU A 55 36.14 -10.83 -29.25
N ASN A 56 36.39 -10.73 -30.55
CA ASN A 56 35.38 -10.28 -31.52
C ASN A 56 34.19 -11.26 -31.68
N LYS A 57 34.36 -12.54 -31.33
CA LYS A 57 33.29 -13.55 -31.31
C LYS A 57 32.51 -13.58 -30.00
N SER A 58 33.12 -13.25 -28.86
CA SER A 58 32.38 -13.11 -27.61
C SER A 58 31.59 -11.80 -27.58
N GLU A 59 32.16 -10.72 -28.12
CA GLU A 59 31.47 -9.43 -28.23
C GLU A 59 30.31 -9.49 -29.22
N MET A 60 30.49 -10.04 -30.43
CA MET A 60 29.35 -10.22 -31.36
C MET A 60 28.27 -11.13 -30.80
N LYS A 61 28.64 -12.14 -29.98
CA LYS A 61 27.68 -13.09 -29.41
C LYS A 61 26.92 -12.47 -28.22
N SER A 62 27.59 -11.67 -27.39
CA SER A 62 26.92 -10.89 -26.35
C SER A 62 26.04 -9.78 -26.93
N GLU A 63 26.46 -9.13 -28.02
CA GLU A 63 25.66 -8.10 -28.70
C GLU A 63 24.43 -8.70 -29.40
N PHE A 64 24.53 -9.92 -29.92
CA PHE A 64 23.39 -10.64 -30.53
C PHE A 64 22.45 -11.23 -29.46
N GLU A 65 23.00 -11.73 -28.35
CA GLU A 65 22.22 -12.20 -27.19
C GLU A 65 21.51 -11.03 -26.47
N GLU A 66 22.14 -9.85 -26.37
CA GLU A 66 21.50 -8.62 -25.87
C GLU A 66 20.42 -8.10 -26.82
N LYS A 67 20.66 -8.10 -28.14
CA LYS A 67 19.65 -7.71 -29.13
C LYS A 67 18.48 -8.69 -29.22
N GLU A 68 18.70 -9.99 -29.03
CA GLU A 68 17.61 -10.98 -28.95
C GLU A 68 16.87 -10.92 -27.61
N LEU A 69 17.53 -10.58 -26.50
CA LEU A 69 16.85 -10.26 -25.23
C LEU A 69 16.00 -8.97 -25.33
N GLU A 70 16.52 -7.92 -25.97
CA GLU A 70 15.77 -6.69 -26.27
C GLU A 70 14.60 -6.96 -27.22
N ALA A 71 14.78 -7.83 -28.22
CA ALA A 71 13.71 -8.21 -29.14
C ALA A 71 12.64 -9.11 -28.47
N ALA A 72 13.02 -9.96 -27.52
CA ALA A 72 12.09 -10.76 -26.71
C ALA A 72 11.36 -9.91 -25.65
N GLN A 73 11.96 -8.82 -25.18
CA GLN A 73 11.32 -7.81 -24.32
C GLN A 73 10.36 -6.86 -25.07
N ASN A 74 10.35 -6.88 -26.40
CA ASN A 74 9.58 -5.96 -27.26
C ASN A 74 8.27 -6.53 -27.84
N GLN A 75 7.77 -7.68 -27.35
CA GLN A 75 6.42 -8.10 -27.73
C GLN A 75 5.36 -7.31 -26.97
N GLU A 76 4.53 -6.55 -27.72
CA GLU A 76 3.36 -5.87 -27.18
C GLU A 76 2.34 -6.90 -26.65
N ILE A 77 2.32 -7.12 -25.34
CA ILE A 77 1.23 -7.81 -24.64
C ILE A 77 0.15 -6.76 -24.35
N VAL A 78 -1.00 -6.87 -25.00
CA VAL A 78 -2.06 -5.86 -24.98
C VAL A 78 -3.26 -6.32 -24.15
N PHE A 79 -3.72 -5.48 -23.23
CA PHE A 79 -5.01 -5.63 -22.57
C PHE A 79 -6.10 -4.87 -23.34
N THR A 80 -7.17 -5.56 -23.73
CA THR A 80 -8.29 -4.96 -24.46
C THR A 80 -9.52 -4.87 -23.57
N SER A 81 -9.98 -3.64 -23.32
CA SER A 81 -11.22 -3.36 -22.59
C SER A 81 -12.46 -3.88 -23.33
N ALA A 82 -13.37 -4.52 -22.61
CA ALA A 82 -14.67 -4.93 -23.14
C ALA A 82 -15.74 -3.80 -23.05
N LEU A 83 -15.41 -2.65 -22.46
CA LEU A 83 -16.39 -1.60 -22.16
C LEU A 83 -17.04 -0.98 -23.41
N ALA A 84 -16.26 -0.77 -24.47
CA ALA A 84 -16.75 -0.31 -25.77
C ALA A 84 -17.84 -1.24 -26.34
N GLN A 85 -17.57 -2.55 -26.31
CA GLN A 85 -18.52 -3.56 -26.80
C GLN A 85 -19.78 -3.66 -25.92
N ARG A 86 -19.67 -3.29 -24.65
CA ARG A 86 -20.77 -3.25 -23.69
C ARG A 86 -21.50 -1.90 -23.66
N GLY A 87 -21.15 -0.95 -24.52
CA GLY A 87 -21.86 0.32 -24.66
C GLY A 87 -21.58 1.34 -23.54
N TRP A 88 -20.52 1.19 -22.76
CA TRP A 88 -20.12 2.20 -21.76
C TRP A 88 -19.59 3.48 -22.41
N TYR A 89 -18.97 3.34 -23.58
CA TYR A 89 -18.56 4.40 -24.49
C TYR A 89 -18.52 3.87 -25.94
N PRO A 90 -18.48 4.74 -26.97
CA PRO A 90 -18.43 4.32 -28.36
C PRO A 90 -17.24 3.41 -28.68
N ALA A 91 -17.48 2.34 -29.45
CA ALA A 91 -16.43 1.44 -29.94
C ALA A 91 -15.71 1.99 -31.18
N ASP A 92 -16.39 2.83 -31.97
CA ASP A 92 -15.80 3.48 -33.15
C ASP A 92 -14.90 4.65 -32.73
N ALA A 93 -13.70 4.71 -33.29
CA ALA A 93 -12.69 5.72 -32.97
C ALA A 93 -13.17 7.15 -33.27
N GLY A 94 -13.87 7.34 -34.40
CA GLY A 94 -14.38 8.65 -34.82
C GLY A 94 -15.50 9.16 -33.92
N ALA A 95 -16.45 8.28 -33.57
CA ALA A 95 -17.52 8.58 -32.63
C ALA A 95 -16.99 8.86 -31.21
N MET A 96 -16.02 8.06 -30.75
CA MET A 96 -15.36 8.24 -29.46
C MET A 96 -14.64 9.58 -29.38
N ASN A 97 -13.82 9.89 -30.40
CA ASN A 97 -13.09 11.14 -30.48
C ASN A 97 -14.03 12.36 -30.53
N SER A 98 -15.13 12.25 -31.28
CA SER A 98 -16.15 13.31 -31.38
C SER A 98 -16.85 13.56 -30.05
N GLN A 99 -17.24 12.48 -29.34
CA GLN A 99 -17.90 12.57 -28.04
C GLN A 99 -16.97 13.22 -26.99
N ILE A 100 -15.73 12.74 -26.87
CA ILE A 100 -14.76 13.29 -25.92
C ILE A 100 -14.42 14.75 -26.26
N THR A 101 -14.23 15.08 -27.55
CA THR A 101 -14.02 16.46 -27.99
C THR A 101 -15.18 17.36 -27.56
N GLY A 102 -16.42 16.87 -27.68
CA GLY A 102 -17.61 17.56 -27.18
C GLY A 102 -17.52 17.85 -25.68
N PHE A 103 -17.15 16.85 -24.88
CA PHE A 103 -16.97 17.01 -23.43
C PHE A 103 -15.91 18.07 -23.08
N PHE A 104 -14.74 18.02 -23.72
CA PHE A 104 -13.67 18.98 -23.47
C PHE A 104 -14.01 20.40 -23.92
N LYS A 105 -14.80 20.57 -24.99
CA LYS A 105 -15.30 21.88 -25.43
C LYS A 105 -16.25 22.50 -24.40
N GLN A 106 -17.17 21.70 -23.85
CA GLN A 106 -18.16 22.15 -22.85
C GLN A 106 -17.55 22.34 -21.44
N ALA A 107 -16.41 21.71 -21.15
CA ALA A 107 -15.73 21.85 -19.87
C ALA A 107 -15.12 23.25 -19.69
N GLU A 108 -15.91 24.19 -19.19
CA GLU A 108 -15.45 25.54 -18.83
C GLU A 108 -14.76 25.50 -17.45
N VAL A 109 -13.44 25.34 -17.45
CA VAL A 109 -12.61 25.26 -16.23
C VAL A 109 -11.35 26.09 -16.37
N LYS A 110 -10.87 26.61 -15.24
CA LYS A 110 -9.54 27.18 -15.15
C LYS A 110 -8.52 26.05 -15.09
N THR A 111 -7.62 26.01 -16.06
CA THR A 111 -6.53 25.04 -16.09
C THR A 111 -5.47 25.35 -15.04
N LYS A 112 -4.79 24.30 -14.59
CA LYS A 112 -3.78 24.31 -13.54
C LYS A 112 -2.61 23.43 -13.93
N THR A 113 -1.41 23.85 -13.55
CA THR A 113 -0.15 23.15 -13.86
C THR A 113 0.46 22.44 -12.65
N ASP A 114 -0.16 22.60 -11.49
CA ASP A 114 0.26 22.06 -10.20
C ASP A 114 -0.67 20.94 -9.70
N VAL A 115 -1.52 20.36 -10.57
CA VAL A 115 -2.37 19.24 -10.19
C VAL A 115 -1.51 17.98 -10.04
N ILE A 116 -1.63 17.33 -8.89
CA ILE A 116 -0.93 16.07 -8.58
C ILE A 116 -1.90 14.90 -8.51
N GLY A 117 -3.18 15.16 -8.20
CA GLY A 117 -4.20 14.12 -8.12
C GLY A 117 -5.57 14.54 -8.63
N LEU A 118 -6.37 13.57 -9.01
CA LEU A 118 -7.77 13.73 -9.42
C LEU A 118 -8.66 12.68 -8.74
N ILE A 119 -9.91 13.05 -8.44
CA ILE A 119 -11.01 12.08 -8.33
C ILE A 119 -11.86 12.22 -9.58
N LEU A 120 -12.13 11.12 -10.28
CA LEU A 120 -12.94 11.07 -11.49
C LEU A 120 -14.05 10.00 -11.39
N PRO A 121 -15.25 10.25 -11.94
CA PRO A 121 -16.36 9.30 -11.94
C PRO A 121 -16.23 8.24 -13.05
N HIS A 122 -16.74 7.03 -12.78
CA HIS A 122 -16.55 5.85 -13.63
C HIS A 122 -17.81 5.18 -14.18
N ALA A 123 -18.97 5.85 -14.14
CA ALA A 123 -20.12 5.39 -14.91
C ALA A 123 -19.88 5.46 -16.44
N GLY A 124 -20.84 4.98 -17.25
CA GLY A 124 -20.76 5.14 -18.71
C GLY A 124 -20.72 6.61 -19.14
N TYR A 125 -20.05 6.90 -20.26
CA TYR A 125 -19.78 8.27 -20.74
C TYR A 125 -21.02 9.13 -20.97
N ARG A 126 -22.17 8.48 -21.24
CA ARG A 126 -23.47 9.17 -21.31
C ARG A 126 -23.82 9.92 -20.02
N TYR A 127 -23.33 9.46 -18.87
CA TYR A 127 -23.65 10.01 -17.56
C TYR A 127 -22.46 10.78 -16.95
N SER A 128 -21.32 10.12 -16.80
CA SER A 128 -20.18 10.66 -16.05
C SER A 128 -19.11 11.33 -16.92
N GLY A 129 -19.09 11.05 -18.24
CA GLY A 129 -18.00 11.45 -19.14
C GLY A 129 -17.78 12.96 -19.20
N GLN A 130 -18.86 13.75 -19.17
CA GLN A 130 -18.77 15.21 -19.10
C GLN A 130 -18.09 15.66 -17.79
N THR A 131 -18.50 15.12 -16.64
CA THR A 131 -17.91 15.46 -15.34
C THR A 131 -16.43 15.06 -15.27
N ALA A 132 -16.09 13.86 -15.73
CA ALA A 132 -14.70 13.41 -15.80
C ALA A 132 -13.84 14.36 -16.68
N ALA A 133 -14.37 14.81 -17.83
CA ALA A 133 -13.67 15.76 -18.70
C ALA A 133 -13.40 17.12 -18.04
N TYR A 134 -14.26 17.61 -17.13
CA TYR A 134 -13.96 18.80 -16.32
C TYR A 134 -12.69 18.58 -15.49
N GLY A 135 -12.57 17.44 -14.79
CA GLY A 135 -11.39 17.11 -13.99
C GLY A 135 -10.13 16.95 -14.85
N VAL A 136 -10.21 16.17 -15.93
CA VAL A 136 -9.08 15.97 -16.85
C VAL A 136 -8.70 17.28 -17.53
N LYS A 137 -9.61 18.18 -17.88
CA LYS A 137 -9.22 19.47 -18.48
C LYS A 137 -8.52 20.40 -17.49
N THR A 138 -8.89 20.37 -16.21
CA THR A 138 -8.24 21.19 -15.17
C THR A 138 -6.74 20.89 -15.06
N ALA A 139 -6.31 19.64 -15.15
CA ALA A 139 -4.94 19.22 -14.84
C ALA A 139 -3.90 19.45 -15.96
N ALA A 140 -3.86 20.61 -16.62
CA ALA A 140 -3.16 20.88 -17.88
C ALA A 140 -1.63 20.68 -17.95
N LYS A 141 -0.97 20.27 -16.86
CA LYS A 141 0.43 19.83 -16.90
C LYS A 141 0.60 18.57 -17.78
N HIS A 142 1.78 18.44 -18.40
CA HIS A 142 2.25 17.20 -19.01
C HIS A 142 2.74 16.23 -17.93
N TYR A 143 2.25 14.99 -17.93
CA TYR A 143 2.64 13.94 -17.00
C TYR A 143 3.34 12.83 -17.77
N LYS A 144 4.48 12.37 -17.26
CA LYS A 144 5.14 11.18 -17.80
C LYS A 144 4.40 9.91 -17.41
N ARG A 145 3.71 9.95 -16.26
CA ARG A 145 3.02 8.80 -15.68
C ARG A 145 1.65 9.19 -15.18
N ILE A 146 0.66 8.35 -15.45
CA ILE A 146 -0.66 8.45 -14.84
C ILE A 146 -0.98 7.14 -14.12
N VAL A 147 -1.09 7.21 -12.81
CA VAL A 147 -1.56 6.10 -11.97
C VAL A 147 -3.08 6.20 -11.87
N VAL A 148 -3.80 5.15 -12.24
CA VAL A 148 -5.26 5.10 -12.10
C VAL A 148 -5.61 3.98 -11.12
N ILE A 149 -6.22 4.35 -10.00
CA ILE A 149 -6.66 3.44 -8.95
C ILE A 149 -8.18 3.38 -8.96
N GLY A 150 -8.75 2.23 -9.31
CA GLY A 150 -10.19 2.00 -9.31
C GLY A 150 -10.59 0.92 -8.30
N PRO A 151 -11.80 0.95 -7.72
CA PRO A 151 -12.28 -0.14 -6.87
C PRO A 151 -12.49 -1.43 -7.67
N SER A 152 -12.40 -2.58 -6.98
CA SER A 152 -12.91 -3.85 -7.48
C SER A 152 -14.41 -4.01 -7.20
N HIS A 153 -15.21 -4.12 -8.24
CA HIS A 153 -16.65 -4.39 -8.18
C HIS A 153 -16.97 -5.89 -8.19
N TYR A 154 -16.11 -6.70 -8.82
CA TYR A 154 -16.40 -8.13 -9.08
C TYR A 154 -15.51 -9.07 -8.26
N ALA A 155 -14.20 -8.78 -8.19
CA ALA A 155 -13.24 -9.65 -7.52
C ALA A 155 -13.16 -9.32 -6.02
N ARG A 156 -13.31 -10.33 -5.17
CA ARG A 156 -13.07 -10.17 -3.73
C ARG A 156 -11.56 -10.22 -3.46
N MET A 157 -11.01 -9.09 -3.02
CA MET A 157 -9.56 -8.87 -2.90
C MET A 157 -9.23 -8.23 -1.55
N PRO A 158 -9.38 -8.95 -0.42
CA PRO A 158 -9.21 -8.36 0.90
C PRO A 158 -7.74 -7.99 1.13
N GLY A 159 -7.45 -6.71 1.28
CA GLY A 159 -6.10 -6.19 1.53
C GLY A 159 -5.18 -6.20 0.32
N GLU A 160 -5.72 -6.32 -0.88
CA GLU A 160 -4.94 -6.59 -2.09
C GLU A 160 -5.23 -5.58 -3.20
N PHE A 161 -4.21 -5.37 -4.03
CA PHE A 161 -4.20 -4.49 -5.18
C PHE A 161 -3.76 -5.28 -6.40
N SER A 162 -4.58 -5.28 -7.44
CA SER A 162 -4.26 -5.96 -8.68
C SER A 162 -3.63 -5.01 -9.69
N VAL A 163 -2.51 -5.43 -10.26
CA VAL A 163 -1.83 -4.79 -11.40
C VAL A 163 -1.67 -5.83 -12.53
N PRO A 164 -1.88 -5.46 -13.81
CA PRO A 164 -1.85 -6.42 -14.90
C PRO A 164 -0.41 -6.76 -15.31
N GLU A 165 -0.22 -7.95 -15.90
CA GLU A 165 1.04 -8.38 -16.55
C GLU A 165 0.93 -8.20 -18.06
N VAL A 166 0.76 -6.94 -18.48
CA VAL A 166 0.65 -6.53 -19.89
C VAL A 166 1.51 -5.28 -20.10
N THR A 167 1.84 -4.99 -21.35
CA THR A 167 2.68 -3.84 -21.74
C THR A 167 1.86 -2.65 -22.23
N HIS A 168 0.65 -2.88 -22.74
CA HIS A 168 -0.19 -1.84 -23.35
C HIS A 168 -1.66 -2.02 -22.99
N TYR A 169 -2.37 -0.90 -22.92
CA TYR A 169 -3.82 -0.82 -22.83
C TYR A 169 -4.39 -0.41 -24.19
N SER A 170 -5.32 -1.19 -24.72
CA SER A 170 -6.04 -0.82 -25.95
C SER A 170 -7.34 -0.09 -25.64
N THR A 171 -7.52 1.05 -26.29
CA THR A 171 -8.77 1.81 -26.34
C THR A 171 -9.20 2.00 -27.81
N PRO A 172 -10.43 2.48 -28.07
CA PRO A 172 -10.83 2.91 -29.41
C PRO A 172 -9.95 4.00 -30.04
N LEU A 173 -9.18 4.76 -29.25
CA LEU A 173 -8.30 5.83 -29.74
C LEU A 173 -6.87 5.34 -30.02
N GLY A 174 -6.53 4.11 -29.68
CA GLY A 174 -5.21 3.51 -29.88
C GLY A 174 -4.63 2.87 -28.63
N LEU A 175 -3.34 2.54 -28.67
CA LEU A 175 -2.62 1.94 -27.56
C LEU A 175 -2.13 3.01 -26.57
N VAL A 176 -2.13 2.66 -25.29
CA VAL A 176 -1.50 3.41 -24.20
C VAL A 176 -0.45 2.51 -23.55
N PRO A 177 0.84 2.88 -23.54
CA PRO A 177 1.88 2.07 -22.89
C PRO A 177 1.66 2.03 -21.38
N LEU A 178 1.99 0.89 -20.75
CA LEU A 178 2.03 0.76 -19.30
C LEU A 178 3.46 0.96 -18.81
N ASP A 179 3.61 1.61 -17.66
CA ASP A 179 4.90 1.69 -16.99
C ASP A 179 5.20 0.38 -16.26
N THR A 180 5.75 -0.57 -17.02
CA THR A 180 6.08 -1.92 -16.53
C THR A 180 7.15 -1.90 -15.44
N GLN A 181 8.05 -0.91 -15.42
CA GLN A 181 9.08 -0.78 -14.39
C GLN A 181 8.47 -0.32 -13.06
N PHE A 182 7.56 0.66 -13.10
CA PHE A 182 6.81 1.10 -11.93
C PHE A 182 5.94 -0.02 -11.38
N ILE A 183 5.23 -0.76 -12.26
CA ILE A 183 4.43 -1.93 -11.87
C ILE A 183 5.30 -3.01 -11.21
N ALA A 184 6.48 -3.30 -11.76
CA ALA A 184 7.41 -4.25 -11.17
C ALA A 184 7.87 -3.80 -9.77
N LYS A 185 8.14 -2.51 -9.58
CA LYS A 185 8.48 -1.94 -8.26
C LYS A 185 7.31 -2.02 -7.28
N LEU A 186 6.06 -1.76 -7.71
CA LEU A 186 4.87 -1.95 -6.87
C LEU A 186 4.79 -3.38 -6.32
N LYS A 187 5.02 -4.38 -7.17
CA LYS A 187 4.96 -5.81 -6.83
C LYS A 187 6.03 -6.27 -5.83
N THR A 188 7.01 -5.42 -5.49
CA THR A 188 7.93 -5.70 -4.37
C THR A 188 7.22 -5.65 -3.02
N ASN A 189 6.10 -4.93 -2.92
CA ASN A 189 5.17 -5.04 -1.80
C ASN A 189 4.15 -6.15 -2.12
N PRO A 190 4.04 -7.21 -1.29
CA PRO A 190 3.18 -8.37 -1.56
C PRO A 190 1.68 -8.05 -1.64
N MET A 191 1.26 -6.86 -1.21
CA MET A 191 -0.11 -6.38 -1.39
C MET A 191 -0.44 -6.08 -2.85
N PHE A 192 0.56 -5.76 -3.69
CA PHE A 192 0.39 -5.52 -5.12
C PHE A 192 0.78 -6.78 -5.88
N ARG A 193 -0.18 -7.39 -6.59
CA ARG A 193 0.05 -8.62 -7.35
C ARG A 193 -0.83 -8.66 -8.58
N THR A 194 -0.67 -9.68 -9.41
CA THR A 194 -1.51 -9.85 -10.60
C THR A 194 -2.65 -10.81 -10.28
N ILE A 195 -3.88 -10.31 -10.34
CA ILE A 195 -5.09 -11.10 -10.14
C ILE A 195 -5.89 -11.01 -11.45
N GLY A 196 -5.73 -12.01 -12.32
CA GLY A 196 -6.25 -11.94 -13.70
C GLY A 196 -7.75 -11.60 -13.79
N GLN A 197 -8.57 -12.18 -12.91
CA GLN A 197 -10.02 -11.91 -12.87
C GLN A 197 -10.36 -10.47 -12.47
N ALA A 198 -9.48 -9.79 -11.73
CA ALA A 198 -9.72 -8.43 -11.24
C ALA A 198 -9.73 -7.39 -12.36
N HIS A 199 -9.04 -7.63 -13.48
CA HIS A 199 -9.03 -6.69 -14.60
C HIS A 199 -10.05 -7.06 -15.68
N GLN A 200 -10.33 -8.35 -15.90
CA GLN A 200 -11.13 -8.83 -17.03
C GLN A 200 -12.57 -8.27 -17.07
N TYR A 201 -13.22 -8.15 -15.91
CA TYR A 201 -14.60 -7.70 -15.80
C TYR A 201 -14.75 -6.30 -15.19
N GLU A 202 -13.68 -5.80 -14.58
CA GLU A 202 -13.68 -4.50 -13.92
C GLU A 202 -13.77 -3.35 -14.95
N HIS A 203 -14.45 -2.28 -14.58
CA HIS A 203 -14.65 -1.11 -15.44
C HIS A 203 -14.02 0.16 -14.88
N SER A 204 -13.82 0.23 -13.55
CA SER A 204 -13.44 1.44 -12.84
C SER A 204 -12.15 2.08 -13.36
N VAL A 205 -11.13 1.29 -13.66
CA VAL A 205 -9.90 1.82 -14.27
C VAL A 205 -10.08 2.08 -15.77
N GLN A 206 -10.74 1.17 -16.48
CA GLN A 206 -10.76 1.15 -17.95
C GLN A 206 -11.58 2.30 -18.55
N ILE A 207 -12.54 2.84 -17.81
CA ILE A 207 -13.40 3.94 -18.24
C ILE A 207 -12.64 5.28 -18.30
N GLU A 208 -11.62 5.45 -17.46
CA GLU A 208 -10.83 6.69 -17.38
C GLU A 208 -9.84 6.80 -18.55
N VAL A 209 -9.32 5.66 -19.02
CA VAL A 209 -8.18 5.59 -19.96
C VAL A 209 -8.41 6.40 -21.23
N PRO A 210 -9.56 6.30 -21.94
CA PRO A 210 -9.73 7.05 -23.18
C PRO A 210 -9.82 8.58 -22.98
N LEU A 211 -10.44 9.04 -21.89
CA LEU A 211 -10.48 10.46 -21.55
C LEU A 211 -9.09 11.00 -21.21
N LEU A 212 -8.29 10.21 -20.48
CA LEU A 212 -6.90 10.54 -20.18
C LEU A 212 -6.05 10.56 -21.45
N GLN A 213 -6.19 9.55 -22.32
CA GLN A 213 -5.49 9.45 -23.61
C GLN A 213 -5.80 10.62 -24.55
N TYR A 214 -7.06 11.11 -24.57
CA TYR A 214 -7.41 12.30 -25.32
C TYR A 214 -6.84 13.58 -24.67
N GLY A 215 -6.96 13.68 -23.34
CA GLY A 215 -6.58 14.88 -22.60
C GLY A 215 -5.07 15.05 -22.43
N ARG A 216 -4.29 13.98 -22.47
CA ARG A 216 -2.85 13.95 -22.21
C ARG A 216 -2.12 13.14 -23.26
N ALA A 217 -1.04 13.71 -23.78
CA ALA A 217 -0.13 13.04 -24.69
C ALA A 217 0.99 12.34 -23.91
N ASP A 218 1.55 11.29 -24.51
CA ASP A 218 2.86 10.71 -24.19
C ASP A 218 3.09 10.32 -22.72
N PHE A 219 2.06 9.76 -22.07
CA PHE A 219 2.18 9.22 -20.71
C PHE A 219 2.18 7.68 -20.71
N GLU A 220 2.82 7.12 -19.70
CA GLU A 220 2.72 5.70 -19.35
C GLU A 220 1.68 5.49 -18.25
N LEU A 221 0.83 4.48 -18.42
CA LEU A 221 -0.27 4.15 -17.51
C LEU A 221 0.18 3.18 -16.42
N VAL A 222 -0.26 3.39 -15.19
CA VAL A 222 -0.19 2.40 -14.10
C VAL A 222 -1.61 2.09 -13.63
N PRO A 223 -2.26 1.03 -14.16
CA PRO A 223 -3.62 0.66 -13.78
C PRO A 223 -3.62 -0.24 -12.54
N ILE A 224 -4.33 0.19 -11.49
CA ILE A 224 -4.43 -0.51 -10.20
C ILE A 224 -5.91 -0.75 -9.86
N VAL A 225 -6.28 -2.01 -9.66
CA VAL A 225 -7.59 -2.37 -9.12
C VAL A 225 -7.45 -2.62 -7.62
N ALA A 226 -8.10 -1.78 -6.82
CA ALA A 226 -8.04 -1.81 -5.36
C ALA A 226 -9.16 -2.67 -4.76
N GLY A 227 -8.79 -3.64 -3.93
CA GLY A 227 -9.73 -4.42 -3.15
C GLY A 227 -10.13 -3.75 -1.83
N GLN A 228 -10.83 -4.50 -0.96
CA GLN A 228 -11.30 -3.99 0.33
C GLN A 228 -10.15 -3.93 1.33
N CYS A 229 -9.83 -2.74 1.85
CA CYS A 229 -8.67 -2.53 2.71
C CYS A 229 -9.06 -1.92 4.07
N SER A 230 -8.31 -2.29 5.11
CA SER A 230 -8.29 -1.56 6.38
C SER A 230 -7.51 -0.25 6.25
N LEU A 231 -7.65 0.66 7.22
CA LEU A 231 -6.87 1.91 7.24
C LEU A 231 -5.36 1.66 7.24
N GLN A 232 -4.89 0.60 7.90
CA GLN A 232 -3.46 0.25 7.90
C GLN A 232 -2.99 -0.24 6.53
N GLN A 233 -3.82 -1.00 5.81
CA GLN A 233 -3.53 -1.43 4.45
C GLN A 233 -3.55 -0.26 3.47
N ILE A 234 -4.49 0.69 3.63
CA ILE A 234 -4.51 1.95 2.88
C ILE A 234 -3.20 2.72 3.08
N LYS A 235 -2.74 2.88 4.32
CA LYS A 235 -1.47 3.55 4.64
C LYS A 235 -0.26 2.85 4.02
N SER A 236 -0.21 1.52 4.09
CA SER A 236 0.86 0.71 3.45
C SER A 236 0.89 0.89 1.93
N ALA A 237 -0.28 0.86 1.29
CA ALA A 237 -0.41 1.08 -0.16
C ALA A 237 -0.01 2.51 -0.55
N ALA A 238 -0.47 3.51 0.20
CA ALA A 238 -0.11 4.92 -0.01
C ALA A 238 1.41 5.14 0.13
N ALA A 239 2.04 4.60 1.19
CA ALA A 239 3.48 4.69 1.39
C ALA A 239 4.28 4.06 0.23
N THR A 240 3.81 2.92 -0.28
CA THR A 240 4.43 2.26 -1.44
C THR A 240 4.33 3.14 -2.68
N LEU A 241 3.15 3.68 -2.97
CA LEU A 241 2.94 4.58 -4.11
C LEU A 241 3.79 5.85 -3.98
N LEU A 242 3.79 6.50 -2.81
CA LEU A 242 4.58 7.69 -2.52
C LEU A 242 6.08 7.51 -2.77
N SER A 243 6.62 6.33 -2.44
CA SER A 243 8.03 6.02 -2.69
C SER A 243 8.40 5.93 -4.17
N LEU A 244 7.40 5.84 -5.06
CA LEU A 244 7.58 5.66 -6.50
C LEU A 244 7.10 6.86 -7.32
N VAL A 245 6.12 7.63 -6.84
CA VAL A 245 5.64 8.82 -7.55
C VAL A 245 6.68 9.94 -7.51
N ASP A 246 6.63 10.77 -8.55
CA ASP A 246 7.43 11.98 -8.71
C ASP A 246 6.53 13.13 -9.16
N ASN A 247 7.05 14.35 -9.23
CA ASN A 247 6.25 15.50 -9.63
C ASN A 247 5.68 15.40 -11.07
N ASP A 248 6.17 14.49 -11.92
CA ASP A 248 5.64 14.23 -13.27
C ASP A 248 4.60 13.11 -13.29
N THR A 249 4.15 12.65 -12.11
CA THR A 249 3.15 11.62 -11.92
C THR A 249 1.80 12.23 -11.50
N LEU A 250 0.74 11.91 -12.24
CA LEU A 250 -0.65 12.18 -11.85
C LEU A 250 -1.27 10.93 -11.21
N VAL A 251 -1.95 11.09 -10.06
CA VAL A 251 -2.69 9.99 -9.42
C VAL A 251 -4.20 10.22 -9.54
N VAL A 252 -4.90 9.31 -10.19
CA VAL A 252 -6.36 9.34 -10.39
C VAL A 252 -7.02 8.30 -9.49
N ALA A 253 -7.83 8.75 -8.53
CA ALA A 253 -8.73 7.91 -7.77
C ALA A 253 -10.08 7.85 -8.49
N SER A 254 -10.42 6.69 -9.04
CA SER A 254 -11.68 6.51 -9.77
C SER A 254 -12.82 6.17 -8.81
N SER A 255 -13.87 7.00 -8.78
CA SER A 255 -15.04 6.84 -7.90
C SER A 255 -16.27 7.58 -8.42
N ASP A 256 -17.37 6.85 -8.53
CA ASP A 256 -18.71 7.43 -8.38
C ASP A 256 -19.02 7.65 -6.88
N PHE A 257 -20.04 8.47 -6.59
CA PHE A 257 -20.41 8.88 -5.24
C PHE A 257 -21.71 8.21 -4.79
N VAL A 258 -22.67 8.90 -4.16
CA VAL A 258 -23.90 8.24 -3.71
C VAL A 258 -24.65 7.59 -4.87
N HIS A 259 -24.85 6.27 -4.78
CA HIS A 259 -25.82 5.49 -5.52
C HIS A 259 -27.11 5.42 -4.68
N TYR A 260 -28.06 6.29 -4.99
CA TYR A 260 -29.36 6.39 -4.32
C TYR A 260 -30.44 5.68 -5.13
N GLY A 261 -31.32 4.95 -4.45
CA GLY A 261 -32.54 4.42 -5.04
C GLY A 261 -32.73 2.92 -4.76
N PRO A 262 -33.93 2.39 -5.05
CA PRO A 262 -34.24 0.97 -4.84
C PRO A 262 -33.29 0.01 -5.57
N ASN A 263 -32.76 0.38 -6.73
CA ASN A 263 -31.82 -0.47 -7.49
C ASN A 263 -30.47 -0.67 -6.79
N TYR A 264 -30.15 0.19 -5.82
CA TYR A 264 -28.90 0.15 -5.07
C TYR A 264 -29.11 -0.25 -3.61
N ASP A 265 -30.33 -0.61 -3.23
CA ASP A 265 -30.73 -0.90 -1.85
C ASP A 265 -30.32 0.21 -0.86
N TYR A 266 -30.41 1.47 -1.31
CA TYR A 266 -29.97 2.62 -0.53
C TYR A 266 -30.93 3.80 -0.70
N THR A 267 -31.90 3.90 0.21
CA THR A 267 -32.89 4.99 0.27
C THR A 267 -32.99 5.57 1.69
N PRO A 268 -31.94 6.25 2.19
CA PRO A 268 -31.89 6.76 3.57
C PRO A 268 -32.88 7.92 3.84
N PHE A 269 -33.45 8.50 2.79
CA PHE A 269 -34.46 9.55 2.84
C PHE A 269 -35.46 9.35 1.70
N LYS A 270 -36.67 9.90 1.86
CA LYS A 270 -37.79 9.78 0.90
C LYS A 270 -38.31 11.11 0.36
N GLU A 271 -37.85 12.22 0.92
CA GLU A 271 -38.27 13.58 0.58
C GLU A 271 -37.04 14.42 0.24
N ASN A 272 -37.21 15.42 -0.63
CA ASN A 272 -36.15 16.33 -1.09
C ASN A 272 -34.89 15.58 -1.55
N ILE A 273 -35.11 14.50 -2.32
CA ILE A 273 -34.07 13.55 -2.74
C ILE A 273 -32.85 14.25 -3.35
N PRO A 274 -32.99 15.20 -4.31
CA PRO A 274 -31.82 15.86 -4.92
C PRO A 274 -30.93 16.57 -3.89
N ASP A 275 -31.52 17.37 -3.00
CA ASP A 275 -30.79 18.14 -2.00
C ASP A 275 -30.15 17.25 -0.93
N GLN A 276 -30.82 16.15 -0.57
CA GLN A 276 -30.31 15.21 0.43
C GLN A 276 -29.17 14.35 -0.10
N ILE A 277 -29.22 13.93 -1.39
CA ILE A 277 -28.09 13.29 -2.08
C ILE A 277 -26.90 14.26 -2.07
N LYS A 278 -27.12 15.50 -2.53
CA LYS A 278 -26.06 16.52 -2.56
C LYS A 278 -25.48 16.78 -1.18
N LYS A 279 -26.30 16.83 -0.13
CA LYS A 279 -25.82 16.99 1.24
C LYS A 279 -24.94 15.84 1.70
N LEU A 280 -25.28 14.59 1.36
CA LEU A 280 -24.44 13.42 1.65
C LEU A 280 -23.10 13.49 0.91
N ASP A 281 -23.14 13.81 -0.39
CA ASP A 281 -21.92 13.89 -1.20
C ASP A 281 -21.01 15.03 -0.76
N MET A 282 -21.58 16.19 -0.43
CA MET A 282 -20.80 17.33 0.05
C MET A 282 -20.24 17.07 1.46
N GLY A 283 -20.94 16.33 2.32
CA GLY A 283 -20.38 15.90 3.60
C GLY A 283 -19.18 14.95 3.44
N ALA A 284 -19.22 14.06 2.45
CA ALA A 284 -18.05 13.25 2.10
C ALA A 284 -16.91 14.10 1.48
N PHE A 285 -17.27 15.07 0.63
CA PHE A 285 -16.33 16.02 0.04
C PHE A 285 -15.65 16.91 1.08
N GLU A 286 -16.31 17.28 2.17
CA GLU A 286 -15.67 18.06 3.25
C GLU A 286 -14.45 17.34 3.84
N HIS A 287 -14.54 16.03 4.08
CA HIS A 287 -13.38 15.24 4.52
C HIS A 287 -12.30 15.13 3.44
N ILE A 288 -12.71 14.99 2.17
CA ILE A 288 -11.78 15.02 1.02
C ILE A 288 -11.05 16.36 0.93
N ALA A 289 -11.78 17.47 1.08
CA ALA A 289 -11.26 18.83 1.02
C ALA A 289 -10.23 19.11 2.14
N ASN A 290 -10.44 18.49 3.30
CA ASN A 290 -9.57 18.57 4.47
C ASN A 290 -8.45 17.51 4.48
N LEU A 291 -8.29 16.71 3.43
CA LEU A 291 -7.30 15.62 3.35
C LEU A 291 -7.40 14.63 4.54
N ASP A 292 -8.61 14.32 4.98
CA ASP A 292 -8.89 13.50 6.16
C ASP A 292 -9.38 12.08 5.76
N PRO A 293 -8.46 11.12 5.48
CA PRO A 293 -8.85 9.77 5.09
C PRO A 293 -9.60 9.02 6.19
N LYS A 294 -9.27 9.26 7.46
CA LYS A 294 -9.92 8.57 8.58
C LYS A 294 -11.36 9.04 8.73
N GLY A 295 -11.59 10.35 8.80
CA GLY A 295 -12.93 10.91 8.89
C GLY A 295 -13.76 10.63 7.66
N PHE A 296 -13.18 10.62 6.46
CA PHE A 296 -13.88 10.19 5.24
C PHE A 296 -14.41 8.75 5.34
N LEU A 297 -13.58 7.80 5.79
CA LEU A 297 -13.99 6.40 5.98
C LEU A 297 -15.04 6.26 7.09
N GLU A 298 -14.88 6.99 8.20
CA GLU A 298 -15.85 7.01 9.31
C GLU A 298 -17.19 7.62 8.89
N TYR A 299 -17.16 8.70 8.10
CA TYR A 299 -18.34 9.34 7.53
C TYR A 299 -19.12 8.35 6.68
N LYS A 300 -18.44 7.71 5.72
CA LYS A 300 -19.04 6.67 4.86
C LYS A 300 -19.67 5.56 5.69
N ARG A 301 -18.97 5.07 6.72
CA ARG A 301 -19.48 4.02 7.61
C ARG A 301 -20.72 4.47 8.38
N LYS A 302 -20.74 5.72 8.87
CA LYS A 302 -21.83 6.28 9.68
C LYS A 302 -23.07 6.59 8.86
N THR A 303 -22.91 7.13 7.65
CA THR A 303 -24.03 7.51 6.77
C THR A 303 -24.51 6.37 5.89
N GLY A 304 -23.67 5.36 5.69
CA GLY A 304 -23.90 4.29 4.72
C GLY A 304 -23.72 4.75 3.27
N ALA A 305 -23.13 5.93 3.02
CA ALA A 305 -22.98 6.46 1.67
C ALA A 305 -22.30 5.44 0.75
N THR A 306 -22.91 5.22 -0.41
CA THR A 306 -22.57 4.15 -1.36
C THR A 306 -21.42 4.51 -2.31
N ILE A 307 -20.46 5.31 -1.83
CA ILE A 307 -19.26 5.72 -2.60
C ILE A 307 -18.41 4.49 -2.93
N CYS A 308 -18.33 4.12 -4.21
CA CYS A 308 -17.71 2.88 -4.66
C CYS A 308 -16.17 2.92 -4.56
N GLY A 309 -15.54 4.04 -4.93
CA GLY A 309 -14.09 4.25 -4.93
C GLY A 309 -13.53 4.77 -3.61
N TYR A 310 -14.16 4.44 -2.48
CA TYR A 310 -13.73 4.93 -1.16
C TYR A 310 -12.31 4.49 -0.77
N ILE A 311 -11.84 3.32 -1.22
CA ILE A 311 -10.45 2.88 -1.02
C ILE A 311 -9.47 3.70 -1.87
N PRO A 312 -9.64 3.82 -3.21
CA PRO A 312 -8.84 4.73 -4.03
C PRO A 312 -8.77 6.16 -3.50
N ILE A 313 -9.92 6.72 -3.08
CA ILE A 313 -9.96 8.07 -2.50
C ILE A 313 -9.13 8.11 -1.22
N ALA A 314 -9.34 7.19 -0.28
CA ALA A 314 -8.59 7.19 0.98
C ALA A 314 -7.08 7.03 0.77
N ILE A 315 -6.64 6.26 -0.24
CA ILE A 315 -5.23 6.17 -0.63
C ILE A 315 -4.72 7.52 -1.11
N LEU A 316 -5.43 8.17 -2.06
CA LEU A 316 -5.05 9.48 -2.57
C LEU A 316 -4.95 10.53 -1.44
N LEU A 317 -5.94 10.58 -0.55
CA LEU A 317 -5.91 11.49 0.61
C LEU A 317 -4.70 11.22 1.52
N THR A 318 -4.39 9.94 1.76
CA THR A 318 -3.22 9.55 2.57
C THR A 318 -1.89 9.89 1.87
N MET A 319 -1.88 9.97 0.54
CA MET A 319 -0.69 10.35 -0.23
C MET A 319 -0.45 11.87 -0.27
N CYS A 320 -1.51 12.68 -0.19
CA CYS A 320 -1.42 14.12 -0.34
C CYS A 320 -0.72 14.77 0.86
N PRO A 321 0.36 15.57 0.64
CA PRO A 321 0.94 16.39 1.70
C PRO A 321 -0.08 17.41 2.25
N GLU A 322 0.09 17.86 3.48
CA GLU A 322 -0.81 18.84 4.14
C GLU A 322 -0.98 20.14 3.33
N SER A 323 0.04 20.54 2.55
CA SER A 323 -0.02 21.73 1.68
C SER A 323 -0.94 21.59 0.46
N THR A 324 -1.43 20.38 0.18
CA THR A 324 -2.25 20.07 -0.98
C THR A 324 -3.62 20.74 -0.88
N LYS A 325 -4.09 21.33 -1.98
CA LYS A 325 -5.42 21.95 -2.05
C LYS A 325 -6.34 21.09 -2.91
N ALA A 326 -7.40 20.58 -2.28
CA ALA A 326 -8.47 19.87 -2.98
C ALA A 326 -9.57 20.87 -3.39
N GLU A 327 -9.96 20.83 -4.67
CA GLU A 327 -10.99 21.70 -5.24
C GLU A 327 -12.04 20.87 -5.98
N LEU A 328 -13.32 21.05 -5.63
CA LEU A 328 -14.43 20.49 -6.38
C LEU A 328 -14.56 21.22 -7.72
N ILE A 329 -14.25 20.53 -8.81
CA ILE A 329 -14.29 21.08 -10.17
C ILE A 329 -15.69 20.98 -10.76
N LYS A 330 -16.34 19.83 -10.56
CA LYS A 330 -17.69 19.59 -11.07
C LYS A 330 -18.42 18.59 -10.19
N TYR A 331 -19.71 18.87 -9.96
CA TYR A 331 -20.66 17.96 -9.35
C TYR A 331 -21.88 17.87 -10.27
N THR A 332 -22.37 16.66 -10.51
CA THR A 332 -23.68 16.41 -11.13
C THR A 332 -24.19 15.05 -10.69
N THR A 333 -25.41 14.70 -11.09
CA THR A 333 -25.98 13.37 -10.84
C THR A 333 -26.66 12.82 -12.09
N SER A 334 -26.80 11.50 -12.20
CA SER A 334 -27.62 10.92 -13.26
C SER A 334 -29.07 11.39 -13.19
N GLY A 335 -29.58 11.70 -11.99
CA GLY A 335 -30.92 12.23 -11.82
C GLY A 335 -31.12 13.63 -12.38
N GLU A 336 -30.10 14.50 -12.30
CA GLU A 336 -30.11 15.79 -13.01
C GLU A 336 -30.10 15.60 -14.53
N ILE A 337 -29.27 14.67 -15.02
CA ILE A 337 -29.10 14.40 -16.46
C ILE A 337 -30.38 13.81 -17.08
N LEU A 338 -31.06 12.92 -16.35
CA LEU A 338 -32.26 12.22 -16.82
C LEU A 338 -33.57 12.92 -16.43
N GLY A 339 -33.53 13.86 -15.48
CA GLY A 339 -34.72 14.45 -14.88
C GLY A 339 -35.48 13.51 -13.93
N ASP A 340 -34.83 12.45 -13.42
CA ASP A 340 -35.42 11.46 -12.52
C ASP A 340 -34.45 11.01 -11.41
N PHE A 341 -34.81 11.28 -10.16
CA PHE A 341 -34.03 10.92 -8.98
C PHE A 341 -34.50 9.63 -8.30
N SER A 342 -35.43 8.87 -8.89
CA SER A 342 -35.87 7.57 -8.36
C SER A 342 -34.70 6.61 -8.16
N ASN A 343 -33.74 6.64 -9.08
CA ASN A 343 -32.45 5.98 -9.00
C ASN A 343 -31.38 6.93 -9.55
N SER A 344 -30.53 7.47 -8.68
CA SER A 344 -29.55 8.49 -9.04
C SER A 344 -28.16 8.10 -8.56
N VAL A 345 -27.15 8.32 -9.39
CA VAL A 345 -25.73 8.20 -9.04
C VAL A 345 -25.08 9.56 -9.14
N SER A 346 -24.32 9.94 -8.12
CA SER A 346 -23.58 11.19 -8.08
C SER A 346 -22.19 11.07 -8.69
N TYR A 347 -21.77 12.14 -9.37
CA TYR A 347 -20.49 12.20 -10.07
C TYR A 347 -19.74 13.46 -9.66
N LEU A 348 -18.52 13.30 -9.14
CA LEU A 348 -17.64 14.39 -8.76
C LEU A 348 -16.35 14.33 -9.56
N ALA A 349 -15.92 15.49 -10.04
CA ALA A 349 -14.54 15.73 -10.43
C ALA A 349 -13.87 16.62 -9.37
N VAL A 350 -12.81 16.13 -8.74
CA VAL A 350 -12.03 16.87 -7.74
C VAL A 350 -10.58 16.94 -8.20
N ALA A 351 -9.94 18.10 -8.07
CA ALA A 351 -8.52 18.28 -8.36
C ALA A 351 -7.72 18.58 -7.11
N PHE A 352 -6.57 17.92 -6.96
CA PHE A 352 -5.63 18.10 -5.87
C PHE A 352 -4.41 18.84 -6.41
N SER A 353 -4.22 20.09 -6.01
CA SER A 353 -3.11 20.94 -6.44
C SER A 353 -2.02 20.98 -5.38
N GLY A 354 -0.77 20.69 -5.74
CA GLY A 354 0.35 20.59 -4.82
C GLY A 354 1.62 20.07 -5.49
N LYS A 355 2.48 19.45 -4.69
CA LYS A 355 3.67 18.72 -5.15
C LYS A 355 3.78 17.45 -4.33
N TRP A 356 4.16 16.34 -4.96
CA TRP A 356 4.46 15.14 -4.19
C TRP A 356 5.72 15.37 -3.35
N ASN A 357 5.63 15.00 -2.08
CA ASN A 357 6.80 14.92 -1.21
C ASN A 357 7.10 13.43 -1.03
N GLN A 358 8.29 12.98 -1.40
CA GLN A 358 8.69 11.57 -1.24
C GLN A 358 8.98 11.22 0.22
N GLU A 359 8.84 12.17 1.14
CA GLU A 359 8.79 11.88 2.57
C GLU A 359 7.64 10.89 2.84
N ASN A 360 8.02 9.74 3.37
CA ASN A 360 7.11 8.63 3.59
C ASN A 360 6.09 9.02 4.69
N PRO A 361 4.77 9.04 4.46
CA PRO A 361 3.79 9.35 5.51
C PRO A 361 3.85 8.32 6.65
N MET A 362 4.36 7.12 6.34
CA MET A 362 4.59 6.09 7.34
C MET A 362 5.84 6.36 8.20
N GLU A 363 6.72 7.27 7.77
CA GLU A 363 7.77 7.87 8.60
C GLU A 363 7.23 8.98 9.50
N GLU A 364 6.22 9.77 9.12
CA GLU A 364 5.62 10.75 10.05
C GLU A 364 4.87 10.08 11.21
N GLU A 365 4.20 8.95 10.96
CA GLU A 365 3.60 8.15 12.05
C GLU A 365 4.63 7.31 12.84
N ASN A 366 5.84 7.13 12.29
CA ASN A 366 7.00 6.54 12.98
C ASN A 366 7.95 7.56 13.59
N GLN A 367 7.80 8.84 13.26
CA GLN A 367 8.47 9.90 13.96
C GLN A 367 7.74 9.97 15.27
N ILE A 368 8.39 9.35 16.25
CA ILE A 368 8.40 9.79 17.63
C ILE A 368 8.27 11.33 17.61
N THR A 369 7.06 11.87 17.68
CA THR A 369 6.86 13.17 18.33
C THR A 369 7.10 12.80 19.77
N LYS A 370 8.39 12.85 20.11
CA LYS A 370 8.99 12.38 21.35
C LYS A 370 8.14 12.92 22.47
N LEU A 371 7.70 12.04 23.36
CA LEU A 371 7.12 12.47 24.61
C LEU A 371 8.04 13.55 25.16
N SER A 372 7.52 14.77 25.26
CA SER A 372 8.31 15.85 25.80
C SER A 372 8.68 15.51 27.24
N PRO A 373 9.72 16.12 27.82
CA PRO A 373 10.00 15.94 29.25
C PRO A 373 8.76 16.17 30.13
N ALA A 374 7.90 17.13 29.75
CA ALA A 374 6.64 17.38 30.43
C ALA A 374 5.61 16.24 30.27
N ASP A 375 5.50 15.63 29.09
CA ASP A 375 4.63 14.46 28.88
C ASP A 375 5.10 13.26 29.72
N LYS A 376 6.42 13.05 29.77
CA LYS A 376 7.04 11.98 30.56
C LYS A 376 6.76 12.15 32.06
N GLU A 377 6.94 13.36 32.57
CA GLU A 377 6.61 13.69 33.96
C GLU A 377 5.12 13.48 34.27
N LYS A 378 4.23 13.92 33.36
CA LYS A 378 2.78 13.71 33.49
C LYS A 378 2.43 12.21 33.49
N LEU A 379 3.04 11.40 32.63
CA LEU A 379 2.83 9.95 32.59
C LEU A 379 3.34 9.24 33.85
N LEU A 380 4.50 9.62 34.40
CA LEU A 380 5.01 9.08 35.67
C LEU A 380 4.07 9.42 36.83
N LYS A 381 3.65 10.69 36.91
CA LYS A 381 2.67 11.16 37.90
C LYS A 381 1.34 10.43 37.77
N LEU A 382 0.89 10.18 36.54
CA LEU A 382 -0.31 9.41 36.25
C LEU A 382 -0.17 7.97 36.73
N ALA A 383 0.95 7.30 36.45
CA ALA A 383 1.21 5.92 36.89
C ALA A 383 1.18 5.79 38.42
N ARG A 384 1.94 6.64 39.11
CA ARG A 384 2.00 6.66 40.59
C ARG A 384 0.64 6.87 41.21
N ARG A 385 -0.03 7.97 40.85
CA ARG A 385 -1.33 8.32 41.44
C ARG A 385 -2.40 7.29 41.10
N SER A 386 -2.28 6.62 39.95
CA SER A 386 -3.21 5.55 39.59
C SER A 386 -3.11 4.35 40.53
N LEU A 387 -1.88 3.95 40.88
CA LEU A 387 -1.67 2.88 41.85
C LEU A 387 -2.14 3.30 43.25
N GLU A 388 -1.75 4.49 43.73
CA GLU A 388 -2.15 5.02 45.04
C GLU A 388 -3.68 5.12 45.18
N PHE A 389 -4.35 5.67 44.17
CA PHE A 389 -5.81 5.75 44.13
C PHE A 389 -6.44 4.36 44.18
N TYR A 390 -5.93 3.40 43.40
CA TYR A 390 -6.43 2.04 43.42
C TYR A 390 -6.23 1.36 44.78
N LEU A 391 -5.07 1.55 45.42
CA LEU A 391 -4.78 0.97 46.73
C LEU A 391 -5.78 1.44 47.79
N LYS A 392 -6.23 2.69 47.71
CA LYS A 392 -7.21 3.31 48.62
C LYS A 392 -8.67 2.99 48.26
N GLU A 393 -9.07 3.21 47.01
CA GLU A 393 -10.48 3.20 46.60
C GLU A 393 -10.92 1.86 45.96
N LYS A 394 -9.97 0.95 45.68
CA LYS A 394 -10.18 -0.32 44.97
C LYS A 394 -10.88 -0.17 43.61
N LYS A 395 -10.67 0.98 42.95
CA LYS A 395 -11.22 1.32 41.63
C LYS A 395 -10.13 1.86 40.73
N THR A 396 -10.21 1.56 39.43
CA THR A 396 -9.30 2.13 38.43
C THR A 396 -9.69 3.60 38.18
N PRO A 397 -8.76 4.56 38.34
CA PRO A 397 -9.07 5.97 38.15
C PRO A 397 -9.09 6.38 36.67
N THR A 398 -9.78 7.48 36.40
CA THR A 398 -9.60 8.31 35.22
C THR A 398 -8.49 9.35 35.48
N PRO A 399 -7.90 9.98 34.43
CA PRO A 399 -6.94 11.06 34.60
C PRO A 399 -7.47 12.22 35.48
N SER A 400 -8.76 12.53 35.38
CA SER A 400 -9.44 13.54 36.21
C SER A 400 -9.49 13.16 37.68
N ASP A 401 -9.72 11.88 38.01
CA ASP A 401 -9.79 11.41 39.41
C ASP A 401 -8.46 11.61 40.15
N VAL A 402 -7.34 11.57 39.40
CA VAL A 402 -5.99 11.76 39.93
C VAL A 402 -5.38 13.13 39.61
N GLY A 403 -6.17 14.04 39.06
CA GLY A 403 -5.75 15.42 38.77
C GLY A 403 -4.54 15.52 37.83
N VAL A 404 -4.53 14.71 36.77
CA VAL A 404 -3.51 14.77 35.71
C VAL A 404 -4.17 15.13 34.39
N GLU A 405 -3.74 16.24 33.81
CA GLU A 405 -4.18 16.67 32.48
C GLU A 405 -3.50 15.84 31.38
N VAL A 406 -4.30 15.28 30.48
CA VAL A 406 -3.83 14.45 29.37
C VAL A 406 -3.52 15.31 28.15
N THR A 407 -2.26 15.29 27.70
CA THR A 407 -1.83 15.99 26.48
C THR A 407 -2.20 15.20 25.22
N ASP A 408 -2.15 15.84 24.05
CA ASP A 408 -2.49 15.16 22.80
C ASP A 408 -1.48 14.04 22.47
N ALA A 409 -0.21 14.17 22.85
CA ALA A 409 0.78 13.11 22.72
C ALA A 409 0.40 11.86 23.53
N MET A 410 -0.16 12.04 24.73
CA MET A 410 -0.62 10.94 25.60
C MET A 410 -1.89 10.25 25.09
N LYS A 411 -2.74 10.96 24.32
CA LYS A 411 -3.99 10.42 23.72
C LYS A 411 -3.75 9.52 22.52
N ARG A 412 -2.54 9.54 21.95
CA ARG A 412 -2.20 8.71 20.78
C ARG A 412 -2.23 7.23 21.14
N GLU A 413 -2.55 6.42 20.15
CA GLU A 413 -2.57 4.97 20.28
C GLU A 413 -1.17 4.46 20.62
N GLY A 414 -1.06 3.73 21.73
CA GLY A 414 0.24 3.29 22.25
C GLY A 414 0.11 2.19 23.30
N ALA A 415 1.21 1.49 23.51
CA ALA A 415 1.35 0.47 24.54
C ALA A 415 2.47 0.86 25.50
N ALA A 416 2.38 0.47 26.77
CA ALA A 416 3.42 0.74 27.74
C ALA A 416 3.64 -0.45 28.67
N PHE A 417 4.89 -0.63 29.10
CA PHE A 417 5.24 -1.35 30.31
C PHE A 417 5.42 -0.36 31.46
N VAL A 418 4.84 -0.67 32.61
CA VAL A 418 5.08 0.05 33.87
C VAL A 418 5.86 -0.89 34.78
N THR A 419 7.04 -0.42 35.18
CA THR A 419 7.96 -1.11 36.08
C THR A 419 7.99 -0.37 37.41
N LEU A 420 7.85 -1.12 38.50
CA LEU A 420 7.99 -0.66 39.87
C LEU A 420 9.32 -1.19 40.41
N LYS A 421 10.12 -0.32 41.01
CA LYS A 421 11.36 -0.66 41.71
C LYS A 421 11.26 -0.27 43.17
N LYS A 422 11.88 -1.05 44.05
CA LYS A 422 12.05 -0.73 45.47
C LYS A 422 13.52 -0.98 45.83
N HIS A 423 14.24 0.04 46.28
CA HIS A 423 15.69 -0.04 46.52
C HIS A 423 16.47 -0.63 45.32
N ARG A 424 16.23 -0.12 44.11
CA ARG A 424 16.78 -0.62 42.81
C ARG A 424 16.35 -2.02 42.39
N MET A 425 15.61 -2.74 43.23
CA MET A 425 15.16 -4.10 42.95
C MET A 425 13.79 -4.08 42.27
N LEU A 426 13.60 -4.94 41.28
CA LEU A 426 12.30 -5.12 40.61
C LEU A 426 11.22 -5.53 41.63
N ARG A 427 10.13 -4.76 41.68
CA ARG A 427 8.98 -4.98 42.58
C ARG A 427 7.68 -5.30 41.85
N GLY A 428 7.61 -4.99 40.56
CA GLY A 428 6.52 -5.34 39.66
C GLY A 428 6.81 -4.84 38.25
N CYS A 429 6.38 -5.55 37.22
CA CYS A 429 6.48 -5.07 35.84
C CYS A 429 5.41 -5.74 34.98
N ILE A 430 4.45 -4.94 34.52
CA ILE A 430 3.36 -5.38 33.65
C ILE A 430 3.23 -4.39 32.50
N GLY A 431 2.88 -4.88 31.32
CA GLY A 431 2.69 -4.04 30.16
C GLY A 431 1.89 -4.68 29.05
N ASP A 432 1.56 -3.84 28.08
CA ASP A 432 1.02 -4.25 26.80
C ASP A 432 2.12 -4.22 25.74
N ILE A 433 2.02 -5.10 24.77
CA ILE A 433 2.88 -5.10 23.58
C ILE A 433 2.13 -4.52 22.38
N ILE A 434 0.84 -4.84 22.27
CA ILE A 434 -0.05 -4.33 21.24
C ILE A 434 -0.95 -3.26 21.86
N PRO A 435 -1.01 -2.05 21.27
CA PRO A 435 -1.92 -1.01 21.72
C PRO A 435 -3.37 -1.50 21.76
N ARG A 436 -4.10 -1.10 22.80
CA ARG A 436 -5.54 -1.37 22.96
C ARG A 436 -6.36 -0.08 23.03
N GLY A 437 -5.73 1.05 22.72
CA GLY A 437 -6.25 2.40 22.94
C GLY A 437 -5.12 3.40 23.19
N PRO A 438 -5.46 4.59 23.75
CA PRO A 438 -4.50 5.63 24.08
C PRO A 438 -3.38 5.18 25.04
N LEU A 439 -2.18 5.76 24.89
CA LEU A 439 -1.02 5.48 25.73
C LEU A 439 -1.30 5.71 27.22
N TYR A 440 -1.98 6.82 27.57
CA TYR A 440 -2.29 7.11 28.98
C TYR A 440 -3.14 6.01 29.65
N GLU A 441 -4.05 5.37 28.90
CA GLU A 441 -4.88 4.29 29.42
C GLU A 441 -4.06 3.02 29.65
N SER A 442 -3.09 2.74 28.78
CA SER A 442 -2.13 1.66 28.98
C SER A 442 -1.32 1.90 30.26
N VAL A 443 -0.85 3.14 30.49
CA VAL A 443 -0.10 3.49 31.71
C VAL A 443 -0.94 3.34 32.98
N ILE A 444 -2.17 3.87 33.03
CA ILE A 444 -3.07 3.74 34.20
C ILE A 444 -3.28 2.25 34.54
N ARG A 445 -3.69 1.47 33.54
CA ARG A 445 -4.01 0.06 33.70
C ARG A 445 -2.79 -0.74 34.17
N ASN A 446 -1.64 -0.51 33.54
CA ASN A 446 -0.45 -1.30 33.81
C ASN A 446 0.28 -0.87 35.09
N ALA A 447 0.12 0.37 35.55
CA ALA A 447 0.57 0.78 36.87
C ALA A 447 -0.17 0.03 37.98
N VAL A 448 -1.49 -0.07 37.88
CA VAL A 448 -2.31 -0.86 38.82
C VAL A 448 -1.90 -2.34 38.74
N ASN A 449 -1.83 -2.91 37.53
CA ASN A 449 -1.49 -4.32 37.38
C ASN A 449 -0.08 -4.66 37.89
N ALA A 450 0.92 -3.81 37.64
CA ALA A 450 2.27 -4.02 38.14
C ALA A 450 2.32 -4.00 39.68
N GLY A 451 1.46 -3.21 40.32
CA GLY A 451 1.40 -3.13 41.78
C GLY A 451 0.62 -4.26 42.44
N VAL A 452 -0.51 -4.71 41.86
CA VAL A 452 -1.43 -5.64 42.55
C VAL A 452 -1.66 -6.97 41.86
N ASN A 453 -1.36 -7.10 40.56
CA ASN A 453 -1.69 -8.28 39.74
C ASN A 453 -0.46 -8.97 39.14
N ASP A 454 0.77 -8.54 39.48
CA ASP A 454 2.00 -9.23 39.08
C ASP A 454 2.24 -10.43 40.01
N TYR A 455 1.84 -11.63 39.56
CA TYR A 455 1.87 -12.87 40.35
C TYR A 455 3.26 -13.27 40.87
N ARG A 456 4.34 -12.67 40.36
CA ARG A 456 5.70 -12.92 40.84
C ARG A 456 5.96 -12.27 42.20
N PHE A 457 5.11 -11.32 42.61
CA PHE A 457 5.28 -10.54 43.83
C PHE A 457 3.95 -10.45 44.62
N PRO A 458 4.00 -10.33 45.95
CA PRO A 458 2.81 -9.97 46.73
C PRO A 458 2.24 -8.60 46.31
N PRO A 459 0.92 -8.36 46.41
CA PRO A 459 0.35 -7.05 46.12
C PRO A 459 0.98 -5.93 46.95
N VAL A 460 1.28 -4.80 46.31
CA VAL A 460 1.82 -3.60 46.97
C VAL A 460 0.84 -3.08 48.02
N THR A 461 1.36 -2.63 49.16
CA THR A 461 0.56 -2.00 50.23
C THR A 461 0.63 -0.48 50.17
N GLY A 462 -0.33 0.22 50.80
CA GLY A 462 -0.34 1.68 50.82
C GLY A 462 0.85 2.31 51.55
N ALA A 463 1.47 1.61 52.51
CA ALA A 463 2.71 2.08 53.13
C ALA A 463 3.94 1.86 52.23
N GLU A 464 3.89 0.83 51.39
CA GLU A 464 4.97 0.49 50.47
C GLU A 464 5.00 1.39 49.23
N SER A 465 3.86 1.96 48.80
CA SER A 465 3.78 2.77 47.58
C SER A 465 4.69 4.01 47.61
N ASP A 466 4.95 4.56 48.80
CA ASP A 466 5.81 5.73 48.99
C ASP A 466 7.30 5.42 48.74
N GLU A 467 7.70 4.15 48.86
CA GLU A 467 9.08 3.69 48.65
C GLU A 467 9.34 3.22 47.21
N LEU A 468 8.31 3.22 46.36
CA LEU A 468 8.44 2.74 44.99
C LEU A 468 9.02 3.81 44.08
N VAL A 469 9.77 3.38 43.07
CA VAL A 469 10.21 4.19 41.93
C VAL A 469 9.56 3.62 40.67
N PHE A 470 8.88 4.50 39.93
CA PHE A 470 8.18 4.15 38.71
C PHE A 470 9.05 4.38 37.48
N GLU A 471 9.03 3.43 36.57
CA GLU A 471 9.65 3.52 35.25
C GLU A 471 8.63 3.09 34.19
N ILE A 472 8.57 3.83 33.09
CA ILE A 472 7.67 3.59 31.98
C ILE A 472 8.51 3.32 30.73
N SER A 473 8.21 2.23 30.05
CA SER A 473 8.66 1.97 28.68
C SER A 473 7.48 2.20 27.74
N ALA A 474 7.40 3.38 27.12
CA ALA A 474 6.37 3.70 26.14
C ALA A 474 6.78 3.17 24.77
N LEU A 475 5.95 2.29 24.19
CA LEU A 475 6.27 1.55 22.99
C LEU A 475 5.66 2.19 21.74
N THR A 476 6.39 2.10 20.63
CA THR A 476 5.80 2.32 19.30
C THR A 476 4.90 1.15 18.92
N VAL A 477 3.98 1.36 17.99
CA VAL A 477 3.16 0.28 17.43
C VAL A 477 4.08 -0.74 16.74
N PRO A 478 3.99 -2.04 17.08
CA PRO A 478 4.84 -3.03 16.43
C PRO A 478 4.58 -3.14 14.93
N LYS A 479 5.65 -3.12 14.14
CA LYS A 479 5.62 -3.23 12.68
C LYS A 479 6.17 -4.57 12.24
N GLN A 480 5.48 -5.23 11.33
CA GLN A 480 5.96 -6.48 10.75
C GLN A 480 7.19 -6.21 9.86
N ILE A 481 8.23 -7.03 10.02
CA ILE A 481 9.43 -6.99 9.18
C ILE A 481 9.49 -8.25 8.29
N ALA A 482 10.05 -8.11 7.09
CA ALA A 482 10.13 -9.19 6.12
C ALA A 482 11.29 -10.16 6.40
N SER A 483 12.37 -9.70 7.03
CA SER A 483 13.55 -10.50 7.37
C SER A 483 14.15 -10.06 8.72
N PRO A 484 14.66 -11.00 9.54
CA PRO A 484 15.49 -10.74 10.71
C PRO A 484 16.63 -9.73 10.52
N ASP A 485 17.17 -9.60 9.31
CA ASP A 485 18.31 -8.69 9.03
C ASP A 485 17.95 -7.21 9.22
N GLN A 486 16.65 -6.89 9.30
CA GLN A 486 16.14 -5.54 9.56
C GLN A 486 16.17 -5.16 11.04
N ILE A 487 16.47 -6.12 11.93
CA ILE A 487 16.51 -5.89 13.38
C ILE A 487 17.76 -5.11 13.76
N ARG A 488 17.60 -3.96 14.42
CA ARG A 488 18.70 -3.19 15.01
C ARG A 488 18.83 -3.47 16.49
N ILE A 489 19.90 -4.18 16.88
CA ILE A 489 20.22 -4.48 18.28
C ILE A 489 20.32 -3.18 19.09
N GLY A 490 19.69 -3.17 20.27
CA GLY A 490 19.66 -2.03 21.18
C GLY A 490 18.72 -0.90 20.79
N THR A 491 18.10 -0.97 19.61
CA THR A 491 17.11 0.00 19.14
C THR A 491 15.73 -0.63 19.06
N ASP A 492 15.64 -1.83 18.48
CA ASP A 492 14.38 -2.51 18.22
C ASP A 492 14.13 -3.62 19.25
N GLY A 493 12.96 -3.57 19.88
CA GLY A 493 12.34 -4.70 20.55
C GLY A 493 11.72 -5.62 19.51
N VAL A 494 11.70 -6.92 19.78
CA VAL A 494 11.31 -7.94 18.81
C VAL A 494 10.23 -8.84 19.37
N ILE A 495 9.18 -9.02 18.58
CA ILE A 495 8.11 -9.99 18.80
C ILE A 495 8.30 -11.11 17.78
N LEU A 496 8.39 -12.34 18.26
CA LEU A 496 8.34 -13.54 17.43
C LEU A 496 6.97 -14.18 17.59
N ARG A 497 6.32 -14.53 16.48
CA ARG A 497 5.09 -15.33 16.45
C ARG A 497 5.27 -16.54 15.55
N LYS A 498 4.89 -17.71 16.04
CA LYS A 498 4.90 -18.96 15.25
C LYS A 498 3.94 -19.97 15.87
N GLN A 499 3.07 -20.56 15.03
CA GLN A 499 2.16 -21.66 15.42
C GLN A 499 1.32 -21.34 16.68
N GLY A 500 0.79 -20.12 16.78
CA GLY A 500 0.00 -19.68 17.94
C GLY A 500 0.81 -19.38 19.20
N ARG A 501 2.14 -19.55 19.18
CA ARG A 501 3.05 -19.15 20.26
C ARG A 501 3.69 -17.80 19.96
N SER A 502 3.98 -17.04 21.01
CA SER A 502 4.67 -15.77 20.87
C SER A 502 5.58 -15.46 22.05
N ALA A 503 6.62 -14.68 21.79
CA ALA A 503 7.46 -14.09 22.82
C ALA A 503 7.93 -12.70 22.39
N VAL A 504 8.32 -11.91 23.37
CA VAL A 504 8.84 -10.55 23.17
C VAL A 504 10.14 -10.33 23.91
N PHE A 505 11.05 -9.56 23.31
CA PHE A 505 12.14 -8.88 24.00
C PHE A 505 12.06 -7.37 23.76
N LEU A 506 12.35 -6.59 24.81
CA LEU A 506 12.50 -5.14 24.71
C LEU A 506 13.88 -4.79 24.11
N PRO A 507 14.05 -3.57 23.53
CA PRO A 507 15.29 -3.17 22.86
C PRO A 507 16.59 -3.42 23.66
N GLN A 508 16.54 -3.23 24.98
CA GLN A 508 17.69 -3.31 25.88
C GLN A 508 18.18 -4.74 26.17
N VAL A 509 17.36 -5.76 25.95
CA VAL A 509 17.67 -7.14 26.39
C VAL A 509 18.91 -7.69 25.68
N ALA A 510 18.98 -7.58 24.35
CA ALA A 510 20.11 -8.15 23.62
C ALA A 510 21.45 -7.45 23.93
N PRO A 511 21.53 -6.09 23.98
CA PRO A 511 22.74 -5.41 24.44
C PRO A 511 23.19 -5.80 25.84
N GLU A 512 22.26 -5.88 26.82
CA GLU A 512 22.59 -6.24 28.20
C GLU A 512 23.19 -7.64 28.33
N GLN A 513 22.80 -8.55 27.44
CA GLN A 513 23.30 -9.93 27.41
C GLN A 513 24.48 -10.14 26.45
N GLY A 514 24.85 -9.12 25.66
CA GLY A 514 25.87 -9.23 24.62
C GLY A 514 25.46 -10.15 23.45
N TRP A 515 24.17 -10.27 23.17
CA TRP A 515 23.65 -11.13 22.11
C TRP A 515 23.63 -10.44 20.75
N ASN A 516 24.03 -11.17 19.70
CA ASN A 516 23.71 -10.80 18.31
C ASN A 516 22.27 -11.19 17.92
N VAL A 517 21.83 -10.77 16.72
CA VAL A 517 20.45 -11.03 16.24
C VAL A 517 20.09 -12.51 16.28
N ASN A 518 20.96 -13.40 15.78
CA ASN A 518 20.69 -14.83 15.75
C ASN A 518 20.55 -15.43 17.16
N GLN A 519 21.45 -15.06 18.08
CA GLN A 519 21.39 -15.49 19.47
C GLN A 519 20.10 -14.98 20.15
N MET A 520 19.77 -13.70 19.96
CA MET A 520 18.55 -13.11 20.50
C MET A 520 17.30 -13.86 19.99
N LEU A 521 17.21 -14.13 18.68
CA LEU A 521 16.07 -14.86 18.09
C LEU A 521 15.98 -16.31 18.56
N SER A 522 17.12 -16.96 18.79
CA SER A 522 17.16 -18.29 19.40
C SER A 522 16.64 -18.28 20.84
N HIS A 523 17.08 -17.33 21.66
CA HIS A 523 16.54 -17.16 23.01
C HIS A 523 15.07 -16.77 23.02
N LEU A 524 14.64 -15.94 22.06
CA LEU A 524 13.25 -15.53 21.90
C LEU A 524 12.35 -16.71 21.51
N SER A 525 12.85 -17.62 20.66
CA SER A 525 12.17 -18.87 20.31
C SER A 525 11.99 -19.75 21.55
N VAL A 526 13.04 -19.92 22.34
CA VAL A 526 12.97 -20.68 23.61
C VAL A 526 11.96 -20.04 24.56
N LYS A 527 11.95 -18.71 24.67
CA LYS A 527 10.96 -17.98 25.48
C LYS A 527 9.52 -18.17 25.00
N ALA A 528 9.32 -18.35 23.70
CA ALA A 528 8.03 -18.71 23.12
C ALA A 528 7.67 -20.21 23.32
N GLY A 529 8.52 -20.98 23.99
CA GLY A 529 8.38 -22.42 24.17
C GLY A 529 8.70 -23.24 22.93
N LEU A 530 9.45 -22.69 21.96
CA LEU A 530 9.85 -23.35 20.71
C LEU A 530 11.30 -23.84 20.78
N SER A 531 11.75 -24.63 19.80
CA SER A 531 13.16 -24.98 19.67
C SER A 531 14.02 -23.74 19.35
N PRO A 532 15.32 -23.72 19.71
CA PRO A 532 16.18 -22.55 19.51
C PRO A 532 16.32 -22.11 18.04
N GLU A 533 16.13 -23.00 17.07
CA GLU A 533 16.23 -22.70 15.64
C GLU A 533 14.87 -22.47 14.98
N ALA A 534 13.77 -22.53 15.75
CA ALA A 534 12.41 -22.44 15.20
C ALA A 534 12.15 -21.12 14.45
N TRP A 535 12.88 -20.05 14.75
CA TRP A 535 12.77 -18.75 14.08
C TRP A 535 13.22 -18.77 12.61
N LYS A 536 14.00 -19.76 12.17
CA LYS A 536 14.58 -19.79 10.81
C LYS A 536 13.59 -20.14 9.69
N GLN A 537 12.40 -20.63 10.04
CA GLN A 537 11.38 -21.07 9.08
C GLN A 537 10.00 -20.66 9.59
N ASP A 538 9.16 -20.06 8.73
CA ASP A 538 7.75 -19.75 9.01
C ASP A 538 7.51 -19.03 10.34
N ALA A 539 8.42 -18.14 10.72
CA ALA A 539 8.28 -17.27 11.88
C ALA A 539 7.95 -15.85 11.42
N GLU A 540 6.96 -15.25 12.06
CA GLU A 540 6.61 -13.85 11.86
C GLU A 540 7.37 -13.00 12.87
N PHE A 541 7.94 -11.91 12.40
CA PHE A 541 8.67 -10.95 13.22
C PHE A 541 7.98 -9.59 13.18
N LEU A 542 7.78 -9.00 14.35
CA LEU A 542 7.42 -7.60 14.48
C LEU A 542 8.48 -6.88 15.30
N THR A 543 8.81 -5.65 14.93
CA THR A 543 9.71 -4.78 15.69
C THR A 543 8.98 -3.55 16.23
N PHE A 544 9.42 -3.06 17.38
CA PHE A 544 8.96 -1.81 17.98
C PHE A 544 10.11 -1.14 18.69
N GLN A 545 10.00 0.15 18.97
CA GLN A 545 10.95 0.89 19.80
C GLN A 545 10.32 1.23 21.14
N ALA A 546 11.15 1.53 22.14
CA ALA A 546 10.70 1.95 23.46
C ALA A 546 11.38 3.26 23.87
N ASP A 547 10.59 4.25 24.27
CA ASP A 547 11.08 5.42 25.01
C ASP A 547 10.97 5.09 26.50
N VAL A 548 12.13 4.90 27.16
CA VAL A 548 12.23 4.49 28.56
C VAL A 548 12.56 5.71 29.42
N PHE A 549 11.75 5.94 30.44
CA PHE A 549 11.92 7.04 31.39
C PHE A 549 11.36 6.67 32.76
N GLY A 550 11.96 7.19 33.83
CA GLY A 550 11.57 6.84 35.19
C GLY A 550 11.79 7.98 36.17
N GLU A 551 11.24 7.83 37.36
CA GLU A 551 11.51 8.68 38.50
C GLU A 551 12.97 8.50 38.94
N HIS A 552 13.55 9.56 39.50
CA HIS A 552 14.86 9.50 40.11
C HIS A 552 14.73 8.92 41.52
N GLU A 553 15.62 7.97 41.85
CA GLU A 553 15.79 7.46 43.22
C GLU A 553 16.44 8.45 44.16
#